data_AF-A0A2D6JJ92-F1
#
_entry.id   AF-A0A2D6JJ92-F1
#
_cell.length_a   1.000
_cell.length_b   1.000
_cell.length_c   1.000
_cell.angle_alpha   90.00
_cell.angle_beta   90.00
_cell.angle_gamma   90.00
#
_symmetry.space_group_name_H-M   'P 1'
#
loop_
_entity.id
_entity.type
_entity.pdbx_description
1 polymer ?
#
loop_
_entity_poly.entity_id
_entity_poly.type
_entity_poly.pdbx_seq_one_letter_code
_entity_poly.pdbx_strand_id
1 'polypeptide(L)'
;MKASVLLFLLAFNVSCDFNKLFTSFSPDSQLVAVTKNSPTTYYFDRYDDKSGFEYELLKAFAEASGRKLKLLTASNISEMKSLLDKNKVDVIASGISVTEERMRANWQFGPVYAQTKELLICRKGVRIQAKKESSFLGKKLFVVNNSTYVSSLQEAGFDLEYWQKQDTNTEDLLDRVENQEIDCTVSDEHIYQLQRKFTENLINLGPIQKSQSLAWVIDPKNKKLKEQLDKWMFDFLESGKLEDVYEKYYGYSNYKFNHFDIQTFNERILERLPKYKDIFVKAAKKYNFPWELIAAVSYQESHWDERAVSPTGVRGLMMLTRKTARLMKVNRLVPEQSVDGGVRYLLSLHKTLPKSIKEPDRTWVSLAAYNVGLGHIFDVRRLIRQSRGEPNSWKEIKFYLPYLSKEKVYRNLKYGYARGYEPVKYVRRIRTYYEILKNLDNKKTDLDEDSVN
;
A
#
# COMPACT_ATOMS: atom_id res chain seq x y z
N MET A 1 62.13 7.36 -29.78
CA MET A 1 61.01 7.89 -30.59
C MET A 1 59.86 6.89 -30.52
N LYS A 2 58.65 7.41 -30.26
CA LYS A 2 57.45 6.67 -29.85
C LYS A 2 56.94 5.72 -30.94
N ALA A 3 56.67 4.47 -30.60
CA ALA A 3 55.87 3.55 -31.40
C ALA A 3 54.41 3.62 -30.89
N SER A 4 53.51 4.13 -31.73
CA SER A 4 52.07 4.17 -31.47
C SER A 4 51.48 2.78 -31.72
N VAL A 5 50.96 2.14 -30.68
CA VAL A 5 50.10 0.95 -30.80
C VAL A 5 48.65 1.43 -30.88
N LEU A 6 48.03 1.27 -32.05
CA LEU A 6 46.60 1.51 -32.24
C LEU A 6 45.83 0.29 -31.71
N LEU A 7 45.13 0.46 -30.60
CA LEU A 7 44.25 -0.58 -30.04
C LEU A 7 42.88 -0.50 -30.76
N PHE A 8 42.59 -1.46 -31.64
CA PHE A 8 41.26 -1.63 -32.21
C PHE A 8 40.32 -2.23 -31.15
N LEU A 9 39.48 -1.40 -30.53
CA LEU A 9 38.37 -1.84 -29.69
C LEU A 9 37.23 -2.34 -30.59
N LEU A 10 37.15 -3.65 -30.78
CA LEU A 10 35.97 -4.34 -31.31
C LEU A 10 34.84 -4.21 -30.29
N ALA A 11 33.96 -3.23 -30.49
CA ALA A 11 32.70 -3.12 -29.78
C ALA A 11 31.75 -4.23 -30.26
N PHE A 12 31.72 -5.35 -29.54
CA PHE A 12 30.65 -6.32 -29.64
C PHE A 12 29.36 -5.66 -29.14
N ASN A 13 28.54 -5.17 -30.06
CA ASN A 13 27.14 -4.85 -29.81
C ASN A 13 26.39 -6.17 -29.61
N VAL A 14 26.40 -6.70 -28.38
CA VAL A 14 25.38 -7.66 -27.94
C VAL A 14 24.12 -6.83 -27.67
N SER A 15 23.41 -6.49 -28.74
CA SER A 15 22.01 -6.11 -28.63
C SER A 15 21.27 -7.37 -28.17
N CYS A 16 20.94 -7.42 -26.88
CA CYS A 16 20.06 -8.46 -26.37
C CYS A 16 18.67 -8.19 -26.98
N ASP A 17 18.36 -8.98 -28.00
CA ASP A 17 17.20 -8.85 -28.87
C ASP A 17 15.91 -9.13 -28.07
N PHE A 18 15.37 -8.08 -27.44
CA PHE A 18 14.25 -8.12 -26.48
C PHE A 18 13.00 -8.83 -27.04
N ASN A 19 12.86 -8.86 -28.37
CA ASN A 19 11.71 -9.41 -29.07
C ASN A 19 11.74 -10.93 -29.26
N LYS A 20 12.91 -11.60 -29.26
CA LYS A 20 12.99 -13.02 -29.68
C LYS A 20 12.41 -14.04 -28.69
N LEU A 21 12.22 -13.68 -27.42
CA LEU A 21 11.59 -14.56 -26.41
C LEU A 21 10.05 -14.44 -26.40
N PHE A 22 9.51 -13.36 -26.96
CA PHE A 22 8.07 -13.10 -27.03
C PHE A 22 7.48 -13.36 -28.43
N THR A 23 8.30 -13.71 -29.43
CA THR A 23 7.87 -13.96 -30.83
C THR A 23 7.21 -15.32 -31.10
N SER A 24 6.90 -16.12 -30.07
CA SER A 24 6.14 -17.38 -30.25
C SER A 24 4.85 -17.38 -29.45
N PHE A 25 3.94 -16.48 -29.79
CA PHE A 25 2.57 -16.51 -29.28
C PHE A 25 1.55 -16.45 -30.42
N SER A 26 0.59 -17.37 -30.33
CA SER A 26 -0.71 -17.15 -30.95
C SER A 26 -1.41 -16.02 -30.16
N PRO A 27 -1.86 -14.94 -30.82
CA PRO A 27 -2.60 -13.82 -30.22
C PRO A 27 -3.87 -14.20 -29.43
N ASP A 28 -4.29 -15.49 -29.48
CA ASP A 28 -5.48 -16.01 -28.82
C ASP A 28 -5.25 -16.61 -27.41
N SER A 29 -4.01 -16.64 -26.89
CA SER A 29 -3.74 -17.31 -25.60
C SER A 29 -4.11 -16.45 -24.37
N GLN A 30 -5.13 -16.86 -23.62
CA GLN A 30 -5.46 -16.28 -22.31
C GLN A 30 -4.44 -16.73 -21.26
N LEU A 31 -4.01 -15.87 -20.34
CA LEU A 31 -3.36 -16.25 -19.08
C LEU A 31 -4.46 -16.56 -18.07
N VAL A 32 -4.60 -17.80 -17.66
CA VAL A 32 -5.63 -18.18 -16.68
C VAL A 32 -4.99 -18.26 -15.29
N ALA A 33 -5.37 -17.39 -14.38
CA ALA A 33 -4.85 -17.37 -13.01
C ALA A 33 -5.96 -17.68 -12.00
N VAL A 34 -5.61 -18.26 -10.86
CA VAL A 34 -6.49 -18.39 -9.69
C VAL A 34 -5.94 -17.61 -8.50
N THR A 35 -6.83 -16.96 -7.77
CA THR A 35 -6.53 -16.24 -6.53
C THR A 35 -7.69 -16.40 -5.53
N LYS A 36 -7.58 -15.83 -4.32
CA LYS A 36 -8.73 -15.69 -3.42
C LYS A 36 -9.38 -14.32 -3.62
N ASN A 37 -10.66 -14.21 -3.26
CA ASN A 37 -11.29 -12.90 -3.11
C ASN A 37 -10.89 -12.35 -1.74
N SER A 38 -10.00 -11.34 -1.69
CA SER A 38 -9.66 -10.62 -0.47
C SER A 38 -8.96 -9.28 -0.70
N PRO A 39 -8.91 -8.41 0.34
CA PRO A 39 -8.20 -7.14 0.28
C PRO A 39 -6.68 -7.24 -0.02
N THR A 40 -6.03 -8.38 0.27
CA THR A 40 -4.60 -8.61 0.00
C THR A 40 -4.32 -9.21 -1.37
N THR A 41 -5.35 -9.65 -2.09
CA THR A 41 -5.17 -10.44 -3.33
C THR A 41 -5.93 -9.84 -4.49
N TYR A 42 -7.23 -10.07 -4.56
CA TYR A 42 -8.14 -9.55 -5.58
C TYR A 42 -9.49 -9.20 -4.96
N TYR A 43 -10.03 -8.03 -5.30
CA TYR A 43 -11.36 -7.58 -4.91
C TYR A 43 -11.91 -6.57 -5.93
N PHE A 44 -13.20 -6.26 -5.86
CA PHE A 44 -13.78 -5.14 -6.58
C PHE A 44 -13.74 -3.90 -5.70
N ASP A 45 -13.20 -2.80 -6.22
CA ASP A 45 -13.22 -1.53 -5.49
C ASP A 45 -14.59 -0.83 -5.61
N ARG A 46 -14.71 0.35 -5.00
CA ARG A 46 -15.97 1.11 -4.94
C ARG A 46 -16.53 1.58 -6.28
N TYR A 47 -15.80 1.42 -7.37
CA TYR A 47 -16.22 1.77 -8.72
C TYR A 47 -16.54 0.51 -9.54
N ASP A 48 -16.70 -0.64 -8.88
CA ASP A 48 -16.81 -1.97 -9.50
C ASP A 48 -15.60 -2.34 -10.37
N ASP A 49 -14.47 -1.67 -10.15
CA ASP A 49 -13.22 -1.95 -10.84
C ASP A 49 -12.43 -3.03 -10.11
N LYS A 50 -11.84 -3.94 -10.89
CA LYS A 50 -10.95 -4.98 -10.38
C LYS A 50 -9.69 -4.36 -9.76
N SER A 51 -9.41 -4.70 -8.52
CA SER A 51 -8.31 -4.20 -7.71
C SER A 51 -7.67 -5.31 -6.87
N GLY A 52 -6.54 -5.00 -6.24
CA GLY A 52 -5.81 -5.92 -5.36
C GLY A 52 -4.35 -6.11 -5.76
N PHE A 53 -3.51 -6.44 -4.78
CA PHE A 53 -2.07 -6.57 -5.00
C PHE A 53 -1.78 -7.66 -6.04
N GLU A 54 -2.26 -8.89 -5.84
CA GLU A 54 -2.05 -10.00 -6.77
C GLU A 54 -2.65 -9.72 -8.16
N TYR A 55 -3.82 -9.09 -8.20
CA TYR A 55 -4.47 -8.71 -9.46
C TYR A 55 -3.61 -7.76 -10.31
N GLU A 56 -3.00 -6.75 -9.69
CA GLU A 56 -2.16 -5.78 -10.40
C GLU A 56 -0.87 -6.43 -10.95
N LEU A 57 -0.27 -7.34 -10.18
CA LEU A 57 0.89 -8.12 -10.65
C LEU A 57 0.49 -9.03 -11.83
N LEU A 58 -0.62 -9.76 -11.70
CA LEU A 58 -1.13 -10.65 -12.76
C LEU A 58 -1.47 -9.87 -14.04
N LYS A 59 -2.10 -8.70 -13.90
CA LYS A 59 -2.45 -7.83 -15.02
C LYS A 59 -1.19 -7.32 -15.71
N ALA A 60 -0.20 -6.84 -14.96
CA ALA A 60 1.07 -6.38 -15.51
C ALA A 60 1.83 -7.50 -16.24
N PHE A 61 1.82 -8.73 -15.73
CA PHE A 61 2.42 -9.88 -16.43
C PHE A 61 1.64 -10.28 -17.69
N ALA A 62 0.32 -10.29 -17.64
CA ALA A 62 -0.53 -10.59 -18.79
C ALA A 62 -0.29 -9.58 -19.93
N GLU A 63 -0.24 -8.28 -19.60
CA GLU A 63 0.08 -7.21 -20.56
C GLU A 63 1.49 -7.37 -21.14
N ALA A 64 2.50 -7.63 -20.30
CA ALA A 64 3.88 -7.83 -20.74
C ALA A 64 4.06 -9.08 -21.63
N SER A 65 3.24 -10.10 -21.43
CA SER A 65 3.25 -11.33 -22.25
C SER A 65 2.33 -11.26 -23.47
N GLY A 66 1.59 -10.16 -23.68
CA GLY A 66 0.63 -10.02 -24.77
C GLY A 66 -0.62 -10.91 -24.63
N ARG A 67 -0.93 -11.39 -23.43
CA ARG A 67 -2.05 -12.30 -23.13
C ARG A 67 -3.19 -11.55 -22.45
N LYS A 68 -4.44 -12.00 -22.66
CA LYS A 68 -5.58 -11.53 -21.87
C LYS A 68 -5.63 -12.26 -20.53
N LEU A 69 -5.77 -11.53 -19.42
CA LEU A 69 -5.94 -12.13 -18.10
C LEU A 69 -7.37 -12.68 -17.92
N LYS A 70 -7.49 -13.98 -17.63
CA LYS A 70 -8.70 -14.61 -17.12
C LYS A 70 -8.46 -15.00 -15.67
N LEU A 71 -9.16 -14.36 -14.74
CA LEU A 71 -9.01 -14.61 -13.31
C LEU A 71 -10.15 -15.51 -12.81
N LEU A 72 -9.79 -16.58 -12.12
CA LEU A 72 -10.68 -17.43 -11.33
C LEU A 72 -10.48 -17.13 -9.84
N THR A 73 -11.51 -17.37 -9.04
CA THR A 73 -11.44 -17.31 -7.58
C THR A 73 -11.67 -18.70 -7.00
N ALA A 74 -10.94 -19.03 -5.94
CA ALA A 74 -11.14 -20.26 -5.17
C ALA A 74 -11.22 -19.92 -3.67
N SER A 75 -11.92 -20.77 -2.93
CA SER A 75 -12.19 -20.59 -1.51
C SER A 75 -10.99 -20.90 -0.61
N ASN A 76 -10.12 -21.80 -1.05
CA ASN A 76 -8.96 -22.25 -0.29
C ASN A 76 -7.80 -22.73 -1.18
N ILE A 77 -6.63 -22.88 -0.56
CA ILE A 77 -5.37 -23.24 -1.24
C ILE A 77 -5.44 -24.64 -1.88
N SER A 78 -6.14 -25.60 -1.26
CA SER A 78 -6.29 -26.96 -1.79
C SER A 78 -7.10 -26.98 -3.09
N GLU A 79 -8.16 -26.16 -3.18
CA GLU A 79 -8.94 -25.97 -4.39
C GLU A 79 -8.08 -25.34 -5.50
N MET A 80 -7.30 -24.30 -5.18
CA MET A 80 -6.36 -23.68 -6.14
C MET A 80 -5.37 -24.69 -6.69
N LYS A 81 -4.80 -25.54 -5.81
CA LYS A 81 -3.87 -26.59 -6.21
C LYS A 81 -4.53 -27.64 -7.10
N SER A 82 -5.76 -28.04 -6.79
CA SER A 82 -6.53 -28.96 -7.63
C SER A 82 -6.79 -28.40 -9.03
N LEU A 83 -7.10 -27.10 -9.14
CA LEU A 83 -7.29 -26.42 -10.42
C LEU A 83 -5.98 -26.41 -11.25
N LEU A 84 -4.85 -26.15 -10.60
CA LEU A 84 -3.54 -26.18 -11.24
C LEU A 84 -3.20 -27.60 -11.73
N ASP A 85 -3.37 -28.62 -10.89
CA ASP A 85 -3.07 -30.03 -11.23
C ASP A 85 -3.95 -30.60 -12.34
N LYS A 86 -5.18 -30.07 -12.49
CA LYS A 86 -6.11 -30.41 -13.57
C LYS A 86 -5.90 -29.57 -14.83
N ASN A 87 -4.82 -28.78 -14.90
CA ASN A 87 -4.52 -27.86 -16.00
C ASN A 87 -5.67 -26.88 -16.31
N LYS A 88 -6.43 -26.46 -15.28
CA LYS A 88 -7.51 -25.47 -15.42
C LYS A 88 -7.01 -24.04 -15.29
N VAL A 89 -5.83 -23.86 -14.68
CA VAL A 89 -5.16 -22.57 -14.52
C VAL A 89 -3.67 -22.71 -14.79
N ASP A 90 -3.04 -21.61 -15.21
CA ASP A 90 -1.61 -21.50 -15.46
C ASP A 90 -0.84 -21.13 -14.18
N VAL A 91 -1.44 -20.30 -13.31
CA VAL A 91 -0.79 -19.67 -12.16
C VAL A 91 -1.73 -19.61 -10.95
N ILE A 92 -1.22 -19.92 -9.77
CA ILE A 92 -1.82 -19.58 -8.47
C ILE A 92 -1.11 -18.33 -7.93
N ALA A 93 -1.89 -17.27 -7.68
CA ALA A 93 -1.40 -15.97 -7.22
C ALA A 93 -2.20 -15.51 -6.00
N SER A 94 -1.81 -15.92 -4.80
CA SER A 94 -2.58 -15.70 -3.58
C SER A 94 -1.71 -15.56 -2.33
N GLY A 95 -0.55 -14.91 -2.45
CA GLY A 95 0.37 -14.73 -1.32
C GLY A 95 0.94 -16.05 -0.81
N ILE A 96 1.33 -16.98 -1.70
CA ILE A 96 1.74 -18.33 -1.27
C ILE A 96 3.16 -18.28 -0.70
N SER A 97 3.29 -18.60 0.60
CA SER A 97 4.58 -18.78 1.25
C SER A 97 5.38 -19.94 0.65
N VAL A 98 6.66 -19.68 0.40
CA VAL A 98 7.64 -20.67 -0.04
C VAL A 98 8.13 -21.45 1.18
N THR A 99 7.77 -22.73 1.27
CA THR A 99 8.16 -23.62 2.38
C THR A 99 8.76 -24.93 1.86
N GLU A 100 9.63 -25.55 2.65
CA GLU A 100 10.22 -26.86 2.32
C GLU A 100 9.15 -27.95 2.18
N GLU A 101 8.08 -27.89 2.98
CA GLU A 101 6.94 -28.80 2.89
C GLU A 101 6.26 -28.72 1.52
N ARG A 102 5.96 -27.51 1.03
CA ARG A 102 5.36 -27.30 -0.29
C ARG A 102 6.30 -27.72 -1.42
N MET A 103 7.59 -27.43 -1.30
CA MET A 103 8.59 -27.91 -2.27
C MET A 103 8.62 -29.44 -2.35
N ARG A 104 8.62 -30.13 -1.20
CA ARG A 104 8.53 -31.60 -1.13
C ARG A 104 7.22 -32.15 -1.70
N ALA A 105 6.13 -31.39 -1.58
CA ALA A 105 4.84 -31.70 -2.20
C ALA A 105 4.74 -31.33 -3.70
N ASN A 106 5.88 -31.12 -4.37
CA ASN A 106 5.98 -30.80 -5.80
C ASN A 106 5.27 -29.50 -6.21
N TRP A 107 5.29 -28.49 -5.34
CA TRP A 107 4.87 -27.14 -5.69
C TRP A 107 6.03 -26.43 -6.40
N GLN A 108 5.86 -26.11 -7.68
CA GLN A 108 6.83 -25.31 -8.41
C GLN A 108 6.54 -23.83 -8.19
N PHE A 109 7.46 -23.15 -7.51
CA PHE A 109 7.39 -21.71 -7.31
C PHE A 109 7.96 -20.94 -8.51
N GLY A 110 7.28 -19.85 -8.85
CA GLY A 110 7.79 -18.80 -9.71
C GLY A 110 8.74 -17.86 -8.96
N PRO A 111 8.94 -16.64 -9.46
CA PRO A 111 9.83 -15.69 -8.81
C PRO A 111 9.23 -15.16 -7.51
N VAL A 112 10.11 -14.94 -6.53
CA VAL A 112 9.74 -14.32 -5.24
C VAL A 112 9.50 -12.83 -5.45
N TYR A 113 8.39 -12.32 -4.92
CA TYR A 113 8.01 -10.91 -5.07
C TYR A 113 7.87 -10.15 -3.75
N ALA A 114 7.79 -10.85 -2.61
CA ALA A 114 7.68 -10.22 -1.30
C ALA A 114 8.21 -11.12 -0.18
N GLN A 115 8.36 -10.54 1.01
CA GLN A 115 8.61 -11.26 2.26
C GLN A 115 7.44 -11.00 3.22
N THR A 116 7.09 -12.00 4.01
CA THR A 116 6.08 -11.91 5.06
C THR A 116 6.57 -12.59 6.33
N LYS A 117 5.91 -12.31 7.46
CA LYS A 117 6.09 -13.02 8.71
C LYS A 117 4.72 -13.46 9.19
N GLU A 118 4.65 -14.65 9.75
CA GLU A 118 3.44 -15.08 10.45
C GLU A 118 3.50 -14.56 11.89
N LEU A 119 2.45 -13.81 12.26
CA LEU A 119 2.34 -13.10 13.52
C LEU A 119 1.27 -13.75 14.38
N LEU A 120 1.56 -13.90 15.66
CA LEU A 120 0.53 -14.22 16.65
C LEU A 120 -0.25 -12.94 16.99
N ILE A 121 -1.52 -12.91 16.61
CA ILE A 121 -2.42 -11.77 16.82
C ILE A 121 -3.45 -12.13 17.87
N CYS A 122 -3.59 -11.30 18.88
CA CYS A 122 -4.50 -11.57 20.00
C CYS A 122 -5.36 -10.36 20.32
N ARG A 123 -6.41 -10.56 21.11
CA ARG A 123 -7.24 -9.45 21.57
C ARG A 123 -6.50 -8.61 22.61
N LYS A 124 -6.70 -7.29 22.57
CA LYS A 124 -6.15 -6.34 23.53
C LYS A 124 -6.62 -6.69 24.94
N GLY A 125 -5.70 -6.62 25.91
CA GLY A 125 -5.97 -6.95 27.31
C GLY A 125 -5.92 -8.44 27.65
N VAL A 126 -5.74 -9.34 26.67
CA VAL A 126 -5.48 -10.74 26.99
C VAL A 126 -4.11 -10.87 27.68
N ARG A 127 -4.07 -11.64 28.77
CA ARG A 127 -2.84 -11.92 29.53
C ARG A 127 -2.15 -13.15 28.93
N ILE A 128 -1.36 -12.94 27.88
CA ILE A 128 -0.60 -13.99 27.19
C ILE A 128 0.86 -13.57 27.09
N GLN A 129 1.77 -14.53 27.29
CA GLN A 129 3.19 -14.38 27.06
C GLN A 129 3.57 -15.26 25.87
N ALA A 130 3.84 -14.66 24.71
CA ALA A 130 4.06 -15.38 23.45
C ALA A 130 5.11 -16.51 23.52
N LYS A 131 6.13 -16.33 24.37
CA LYS A 131 7.23 -17.30 24.56
C LYS A 131 6.97 -18.34 25.65
N LYS A 132 5.77 -18.36 26.22
CA LYS A 132 5.39 -19.27 27.32
C LYS A 132 4.09 -19.97 26.96
N GLU A 133 4.22 -21.22 26.53
CA GLU A 133 3.12 -22.09 26.10
C GLU A 133 2.01 -22.18 27.15
N SER A 134 2.34 -22.37 28.42
CA SER A 134 1.33 -22.44 29.49
C SER A 134 0.50 -21.16 29.69
N SER A 135 0.88 -20.03 29.08
CA SER A 135 0.04 -18.82 29.07
C SER A 135 -1.16 -18.89 28.12
N PHE A 136 -1.20 -19.90 27.25
CA PHE A 136 -2.30 -20.16 26.32
C PHE A 136 -3.33 -21.14 26.88
N LEU A 137 -3.07 -21.74 28.06
CA LEU A 137 -4.01 -22.68 28.68
C LEU A 137 -5.36 -21.99 28.96
N GLY A 138 -6.44 -22.61 28.46
CA GLY A 138 -7.79 -22.07 28.56
C GLY A 138 -8.06 -20.84 27.68
N LYS A 139 -7.19 -20.53 26.71
CA LYS A 139 -7.40 -19.49 25.68
C LYS A 139 -7.92 -20.10 24.40
N LYS A 140 -8.74 -19.34 23.67
CA LYS A 140 -9.21 -19.73 22.33
C LYS A 140 -8.25 -19.18 21.27
N LEU A 141 -7.26 -19.98 20.87
CA LEU A 141 -6.40 -19.67 19.71
C LEU A 141 -6.89 -20.46 18.50
N PHE A 142 -7.46 -19.80 17.50
CA PHE A 142 -7.94 -20.47 16.29
C PHE A 142 -7.05 -20.13 15.10
N VAL A 143 -6.80 -21.11 14.24
CA VAL A 143 -5.97 -20.95 13.04
C VAL A 143 -6.65 -21.52 11.81
N VAL A 144 -6.36 -20.92 10.65
CA VAL A 144 -6.89 -21.37 9.37
C VAL A 144 -6.41 -22.80 9.07
N ASN A 145 -7.33 -23.69 8.76
CA ASN A 145 -7.01 -25.05 8.36
C ASN A 145 -6.22 -25.07 7.04
N ASN A 146 -5.32 -26.03 6.87
CA ASN A 146 -4.45 -26.16 5.69
C ASN A 146 -3.58 -24.93 5.36
N SER A 147 -3.35 -24.04 6.33
CA SER A 147 -2.38 -22.94 6.23
C SER A 147 -1.01 -23.36 6.74
N THR A 148 0.03 -22.62 6.36
CA THR A 148 1.37 -22.78 6.94
C THR A 148 1.38 -22.49 8.44
N TYR A 149 0.42 -21.72 8.95
CA TYR A 149 0.29 -21.37 10.37
C TYR A 149 0.22 -22.61 11.27
N VAL A 150 -0.33 -23.71 10.77
CA VAL A 150 -0.44 -24.98 11.49
C VAL A 150 0.94 -25.57 11.76
N SER A 151 1.77 -25.73 10.72
CA SER A 151 3.12 -26.26 10.89
C SER A 151 4.03 -25.27 11.61
N SER A 152 3.88 -23.97 11.37
CA SER A 152 4.65 -22.93 12.04
C SER A 152 4.38 -22.84 13.54
N LEU A 153 3.14 -23.06 14.00
CA LEU A 153 2.84 -23.17 15.43
C LEU A 153 3.48 -24.42 16.06
N GLN A 154 3.42 -25.56 15.37
CA GLN A 154 4.05 -26.80 15.84
C GLN A 154 5.57 -26.65 15.97
N GLU A 155 6.22 -26.07 14.96
CA GLU A 155 7.67 -25.79 14.97
C GLU A 155 8.05 -24.76 16.04
N ALA A 156 7.16 -23.81 16.34
CA ALA A 156 7.34 -22.84 17.41
C ALA A 156 7.10 -23.43 18.82
N GLY A 157 6.71 -24.71 18.92
CA GLY A 157 6.49 -25.41 20.18
C GLY A 157 5.14 -25.12 20.83
N PHE A 158 4.10 -24.86 20.04
CA PHE A 158 2.72 -24.79 20.52
C PHE A 158 2.01 -26.14 20.34
N ASP A 159 1.68 -26.84 21.42
CA ASP A 159 0.93 -28.10 21.37
C ASP A 159 -0.50 -27.92 20.81
N LEU A 160 -1.03 -28.98 20.20
CA LEU A 160 -2.34 -29.07 19.57
C LEU A 160 -3.49 -28.78 20.56
N GLU A 161 -3.30 -29.00 21.86
CA GLU A 161 -4.31 -28.71 22.87
C GLU A 161 -4.62 -27.21 23.01
N TYR A 162 -3.71 -26.34 22.55
CA TYR A 162 -3.85 -24.88 22.70
C TYR A 162 -4.55 -24.21 21.53
N TRP A 163 -4.77 -24.90 20.42
CA TRP A 163 -5.33 -24.27 19.22
C TRP A 163 -6.26 -25.17 18.41
N GLN A 164 -7.20 -24.54 17.71
CA GLN A 164 -8.18 -25.25 16.88
C GLN A 164 -8.08 -24.80 15.42
N LYS A 165 -8.11 -25.77 14.51
CA LYS A 165 -8.20 -25.52 13.07
C LYS A 165 -9.60 -25.08 12.71
N GLN A 166 -9.73 -24.13 11.80
CA GLN A 166 -11.01 -23.62 11.32
C GLN A 166 -11.01 -23.56 9.80
N ASP A 167 -12.06 -24.06 9.17
CA ASP A 167 -12.26 -23.98 7.73
C ASP A 167 -12.82 -22.60 7.34
N THR A 168 -11.97 -21.58 7.42
CA THR A 168 -12.30 -20.15 7.22
C THR A 168 -11.07 -19.40 6.71
N ASN A 169 -11.16 -18.08 6.50
CA ASN A 169 -10.04 -17.24 6.08
C ASN A 169 -9.40 -16.49 7.27
N THR A 170 -8.25 -15.86 7.04
CA THR A 170 -7.51 -15.18 8.11
C THR A 170 -8.22 -13.92 8.58
N GLU A 171 -8.86 -13.21 7.65
CA GLU A 171 -9.63 -12.00 7.91
C GLU A 171 -10.80 -12.26 8.86
N ASP A 172 -11.58 -13.33 8.62
CA ASP A 172 -12.68 -13.78 9.50
C ASP A 172 -12.17 -14.09 10.91
N LEU A 173 -11.02 -14.77 11.05
CA LEU A 173 -10.46 -15.05 12.37
C LEU A 173 -9.99 -13.78 13.07
N LEU A 174 -9.44 -12.80 12.35
CA LEU A 174 -9.08 -11.50 12.93
C LEU A 174 -10.33 -10.74 13.40
N ASP A 175 -11.42 -10.78 12.65
CA ASP A 175 -12.72 -10.21 13.05
C ASP A 175 -13.27 -10.89 14.32
N ARG A 176 -13.12 -12.21 14.44
CA ARG A 176 -13.53 -12.97 15.64
C ARG A 176 -12.67 -12.66 16.87
N VAL A 177 -11.37 -12.37 16.69
CA VAL A 177 -10.51 -11.85 17.77
C VAL A 177 -10.98 -10.45 18.18
N GLU A 178 -11.30 -9.59 17.21
CA GLU A 178 -11.81 -8.25 17.45
C GLU A 178 -13.15 -8.24 18.20
N ASN A 179 -14.07 -9.12 17.81
CA ASN A 179 -15.39 -9.31 18.44
C ASN A 179 -15.33 -10.12 19.75
N GLN A 180 -14.12 -10.48 20.21
CA GLN A 180 -13.86 -11.20 21.47
C GLN A 180 -14.48 -12.61 21.52
N GLU A 181 -14.80 -13.20 20.36
CA GLU A 181 -15.27 -14.60 20.28
C GLU A 181 -14.15 -15.59 20.56
N ILE A 182 -12.93 -15.21 20.15
CA ILE A 182 -11.68 -15.94 20.35
C ILE A 182 -10.61 -15.00 20.91
N ASP A 183 -9.58 -15.58 21.56
CA ASP A 183 -8.52 -14.80 22.20
C ASP A 183 -7.39 -14.44 21.22
N CYS A 184 -7.05 -15.37 20.32
CA CYS A 184 -5.93 -15.22 19.40
C CYS A 184 -6.15 -15.94 18.06
N THR A 185 -5.39 -15.52 17.06
CA THR A 185 -5.19 -16.19 15.78
C THR A 185 -3.76 -15.97 15.26
N VAL A 186 -3.43 -16.60 14.14
CA VAL A 186 -2.18 -16.38 13.40
C VAL A 186 -2.52 -15.71 12.08
N SER A 187 -1.74 -14.70 11.71
CA SER A 187 -1.93 -13.94 10.49
C SER A 187 -0.59 -13.54 9.88
N ASP A 188 -0.50 -13.60 8.56
CA ASP A 188 0.57 -12.93 7.84
C ASP A 188 0.65 -11.43 8.15
N GLU A 189 1.87 -10.91 8.22
CA GLU A 189 2.16 -9.52 8.58
C GLU A 189 1.41 -8.53 7.69
N HIS A 190 1.35 -8.78 6.38
CA HIS A 190 0.68 -7.90 5.44
C HIS A 190 -0.85 -7.92 5.60
N ILE A 191 -1.47 -9.07 5.95
CA ILE A 191 -2.90 -9.17 6.25
C ILE A 191 -3.22 -8.41 7.54
N TYR A 192 -2.49 -8.69 8.63
CA TYR A 192 -2.64 -7.98 9.90
C TYR A 192 -2.45 -6.47 9.75
N GLN A 193 -1.48 -6.04 8.94
CA GLN A 193 -1.24 -4.62 8.65
C GLN A 193 -2.39 -3.93 7.90
N LEU A 194 -3.14 -4.66 7.07
CA LEU A 194 -4.37 -4.14 6.49
C LEU A 194 -5.50 -4.09 7.53
N GLN A 195 -5.70 -5.15 8.30
CA GLN A 195 -6.81 -5.24 9.27
C GLN A 195 -6.70 -4.20 10.39
N ARG A 196 -5.51 -4.01 10.96
CA ARG A 196 -5.26 -3.01 12.03
C ARG A 196 -5.56 -1.56 11.61
N LYS A 197 -5.84 -1.29 10.33
CA LYS A 197 -6.32 0.02 9.88
C LYS A 197 -7.73 0.30 10.39
N PHE A 198 -8.52 -0.75 10.61
CA PHE A 198 -9.94 -0.67 10.91
C PHE A 198 -10.27 -1.01 12.37
N THR A 199 -9.29 -1.51 13.14
CA THR A 199 -9.51 -1.98 14.51
C THR A 199 -8.32 -1.77 15.44
N GLU A 200 -8.61 -1.57 16.73
CA GLU A 200 -7.65 -1.41 17.84
C GLU A 200 -7.66 -2.58 18.82
N ASN A 201 -8.60 -3.50 18.65
CA ASN A 201 -8.75 -4.64 19.55
C ASN A 201 -7.72 -5.73 19.30
N LEU A 202 -6.88 -5.58 18.27
CA LEU A 202 -5.84 -6.55 17.90
C LEU A 202 -4.46 -6.09 18.37
N ILE A 203 -3.74 -6.98 19.05
CA ILE A 203 -2.34 -6.80 19.45
C ILE A 203 -1.47 -7.86 18.78
N ASN A 204 -0.33 -7.43 18.25
CA ASN A 204 0.70 -8.31 17.71
C ASN A 204 1.65 -8.73 18.84
N LEU A 205 1.68 -10.03 19.16
CA LEU A 205 2.56 -10.59 20.18
C LEU A 205 3.94 -11.01 19.63
N GLY A 206 4.16 -10.84 18.34
CA GLY A 206 5.41 -11.11 17.65
C GLY A 206 5.29 -12.22 16.61
N PRO A 207 6.35 -12.42 15.82
CA PRO A 207 6.38 -13.50 14.85
C PRO A 207 6.52 -14.85 15.55
N ILE A 208 5.81 -15.87 15.05
CA ILE A 208 5.95 -17.26 15.53
C ILE A 208 7.07 -18.01 14.81
N GLN A 209 7.57 -17.46 13.69
CA GLN A 209 8.65 -18.06 12.90
C GLN A 209 9.52 -17.00 12.22
N LYS A 210 10.51 -17.45 11.44
CA LYS A 210 11.32 -16.58 10.59
C LYS A 210 10.50 -16.06 9.40
N SER A 211 10.96 -14.97 8.79
CA SER A 211 10.33 -14.45 7.57
C SER A 211 10.32 -15.50 6.47
N GLN A 212 9.22 -15.54 5.71
CA GLN A 212 9.02 -16.40 4.56
C GLN A 212 8.90 -15.57 3.28
N SER A 213 9.37 -16.15 2.18
CA SER A 213 9.22 -15.56 0.85
C SER A 213 7.83 -15.85 0.30
N LEU A 214 7.24 -14.89 -0.41
CA LEU A 214 6.00 -15.07 -1.16
C LEU A 214 6.30 -15.22 -2.65
N ALA A 215 5.67 -16.20 -3.28
CA ALA A 215 5.83 -16.49 -4.70
C ALA A 215 4.53 -17.01 -5.31
N TRP A 216 4.39 -16.85 -6.63
CA TRP A 216 3.35 -17.54 -7.39
C TRP A 216 3.70 -19.02 -7.54
N VAL A 217 2.68 -19.84 -7.78
CA VAL A 217 2.84 -21.28 -8.03
C VAL A 217 2.38 -21.60 -9.43
N ILE A 218 3.13 -22.44 -10.13
CA ILE A 218 2.88 -22.85 -11.52
C ILE A 218 2.98 -24.37 -11.65
N ASP A 219 2.51 -24.91 -12.77
CA ASP A 219 2.74 -26.33 -13.08
C ASP A 219 4.26 -26.56 -13.32
N PRO A 220 4.91 -27.49 -12.61
CA PRO A 220 6.32 -27.85 -12.83
C PRO A 220 6.65 -28.25 -14.29
N LYS A 221 5.66 -28.72 -15.06
CA LYS A 221 5.83 -29.09 -16.47
C LYS A 221 5.96 -27.86 -17.37
N ASN A 222 5.46 -26.70 -16.95
CA ASN A 222 5.44 -25.48 -17.77
C ASN A 222 6.72 -24.65 -17.60
N LYS A 223 7.85 -25.21 -18.03
CA LYS A 223 9.17 -24.55 -17.95
C LYS A 223 9.22 -23.22 -18.70
N LYS A 224 8.53 -23.12 -19.85
CA LYS A 224 8.46 -21.89 -20.64
C LYS A 224 7.78 -20.75 -19.87
N LEU A 225 6.66 -21.01 -19.21
CA LEU A 225 5.99 -20.02 -18.36
C LEU A 225 6.88 -19.60 -17.19
N LYS A 226 7.61 -20.54 -16.59
CA LYS A 226 8.57 -20.23 -15.52
C LYS A 226 9.62 -19.22 -15.97
N GLU A 227 10.29 -19.48 -17.08
CA GLU A 227 11.32 -18.60 -17.63
C GLU A 227 10.77 -17.20 -17.97
N GLN A 228 9.54 -17.14 -18.48
CA GLN A 228 8.87 -15.88 -18.78
C GLN A 228 8.54 -15.09 -17.51
N LEU A 229 8.04 -15.75 -16.47
CA LEU A 229 7.76 -15.14 -15.18
C LEU A 229 9.04 -14.63 -14.51
N ASP A 230 10.10 -15.44 -14.49
CA ASP A 230 11.37 -15.07 -13.86
C ASP A 230 11.99 -13.85 -14.56
N LYS A 231 12.02 -13.85 -15.90
CA LYS A 231 12.49 -12.69 -16.68
C LYS A 231 11.63 -11.46 -16.44
N TRP A 232 10.31 -11.60 -16.53
CA TRP A 232 9.40 -10.47 -16.31
C TRP A 232 9.55 -9.89 -14.91
N MET A 233 9.62 -10.72 -13.88
CA MET A 233 9.76 -10.25 -12.50
C MET A 233 11.08 -9.52 -12.28
N PHE A 234 12.17 -10.00 -12.87
CA PHE A 234 13.46 -9.30 -12.85
C PHE A 234 13.32 -7.89 -13.46
N ASP A 235 12.77 -7.77 -14.67
CA ASP A 235 12.56 -6.48 -15.34
C ASP A 235 11.58 -5.59 -14.56
N PHE A 236 10.53 -6.16 -13.98
CA PHE A 236 9.50 -5.47 -13.21
C PHE A 236 10.05 -4.92 -11.89
N LEU A 237 10.92 -5.67 -11.23
CA LEU A 237 11.65 -5.26 -10.03
C LEU A 237 12.66 -4.15 -10.36
N GLU A 238 13.51 -4.32 -11.37
CA GLU A 238 14.50 -3.31 -11.80
C GLU A 238 13.85 -1.99 -12.23
N SER A 239 12.67 -2.05 -12.84
CA SER A 239 11.90 -0.86 -13.20
C SER A 239 11.31 -0.10 -12.00
N GLY A 240 11.32 -0.70 -10.81
CA GLY A 240 10.73 -0.16 -9.59
C GLY A 240 9.20 -0.27 -9.51
N LYS A 241 8.53 -0.84 -10.51
CA LYS A 241 7.07 -1.00 -10.56
C LYS A 241 6.55 -1.96 -9.48
N LEU A 242 7.29 -3.00 -9.13
CA LEU A 242 6.93 -3.90 -8.02
C LEU A 242 6.79 -3.13 -6.71
N GLU A 243 7.76 -2.26 -6.43
CA GLU A 243 7.74 -1.39 -5.25
C GLU A 243 6.57 -0.40 -5.31
N ASP A 244 6.21 0.12 -6.48
CA ASP A 244 5.07 1.03 -6.61
C ASP A 244 3.74 0.34 -6.28
N VAL A 245 3.57 -0.90 -6.73
CA VAL A 245 2.40 -1.73 -6.37
C VAL A 245 2.44 -2.09 -4.89
N TYR A 246 3.60 -2.48 -4.35
CA TYR A 246 3.74 -2.77 -2.93
C TYR A 246 3.42 -1.54 -2.06
N GLU A 247 3.92 -0.36 -2.41
CA GLU A 247 3.62 0.88 -1.70
C GLU A 247 2.14 1.29 -1.82
N LYS A 248 1.48 1.01 -2.95
CA LYS A 248 0.04 1.27 -3.15
C LYS A 248 -0.82 0.50 -2.14
N TYR A 249 -0.49 -0.75 -1.83
CA TYR A 249 -1.31 -1.61 -0.96
C TYR A 249 -0.78 -1.69 0.48
N TYR A 250 0.55 -1.75 0.66
CA TYR A 250 1.23 -2.02 1.93
C TYR A 250 2.13 -0.88 2.44
N GLY A 251 2.50 0.09 1.61
CA GLY A 251 3.44 1.20 1.98
C GLY A 251 3.00 2.12 3.12
N TYR A 252 1.78 1.93 3.62
CA TYR A 252 1.23 2.67 4.77
C TYR A 252 1.73 2.13 6.13
N SER A 253 2.28 0.91 6.19
CA SER A 253 2.50 0.17 7.44
C SER A 253 3.91 0.28 8.04
N ASN A 254 4.92 0.64 7.25
CA ASN A 254 6.34 0.65 7.67
C ASN A 254 6.75 1.85 8.54
N TYR A 255 5.79 2.54 9.16
CA TYR A 255 6.07 3.60 10.14
C TYR A 255 5.32 3.32 11.43
N LYS A 256 6.02 3.48 12.56
CA LYS A 256 5.45 3.64 13.90
C LYS A 256 4.57 4.90 13.93
N PHE A 257 3.40 4.82 13.30
CA PHE A 257 2.33 5.77 13.46
C PHE A 257 1.76 5.54 14.86
N ASN A 258 1.63 6.60 15.66
CA ASN A 258 1.22 6.43 17.04
C ASN A 258 -0.21 5.88 17.04
N HIS A 259 -0.47 4.74 17.69
CA HIS A 259 -1.79 4.11 17.81
C HIS A 259 -2.86 5.15 18.25
N PHE A 260 -2.45 6.10 19.09
CA PHE A 260 -3.25 7.22 19.55
C PHE A 260 -3.74 8.16 18.41
N ASP A 261 -2.93 8.39 17.36
CA ASP A 261 -3.27 9.33 16.27
C ASP A 261 -4.43 8.81 15.39
N ILE A 262 -4.57 7.49 15.24
CA ILE A 262 -5.68 6.85 14.49
C ILE A 262 -6.92 6.72 15.37
N GLN A 263 -6.74 6.34 16.64
CA GLN A 263 -7.84 6.28 17.60
C GLN A 263 -8.58 7.62 17.69
N THR A 264 -7.82 8.69 17.96
CA THR A 264 -8.38 10.03 18.03
C THR A 264 -8.95 10.49 16.68
N PHE A 265 -8.45 9.98 15.55
CA PHE A 265 -9.05 10.26 14.25
C PHE A 265 -10.42 9.60 14.08
N ASN A 266 -10.55 8.31 14.43
CA ASN A 266 -11.80 7.58 14.38
C ASN A 266 -12.86 8.17 15.32
N GLU A 267 -12.48 8.55 16.54
CA GLU A 267 -13.36 9.28 17.47
C GLU A 267 -13.85 10.60 16.83
N ARG A 268 -12.95 11.38 16.25
CA ARG A 268 -13.29 12.66 15.61
C ARG A 268 -14.09 12.49 14.32
N ILE A 269 -14.02 11.35 13.64
CA ILE A 269 -14.90 11.05 12.50
C ILE A 269 -16.35 11.01 12.97
N LEU A 270 -16.62 10.50 14.16
CA LEU A 270 -17.97 10.46 14.73
C LEU A 270 -18.34 11.82 15.35
N GLU A 271 -17.44 12.45 16.09
CA GLU A 271 -17.74 13.63 16.88
C GLU A 271 -17.70 14.96 16.11
N ARG A 272 -16.79 15.09 15.14
CA ARG A 272 -16.46 16.38 14.50
C ARG A 272 -16.75 16.42 13.02
N LEU A 273 -16.46 15.35 12.28
CA LEU A 273 -16.66 15.32 10.83
C LEU A 273 -18.10 15.65 10.41
N PRO A 274 -19.18 15.18 11.08
CA PRO A 274 -20.55 15.48 10.66
C PRO A 274 -20.84 16.98 10.56
N LYS A 275 -20.24 17.79 11.44
CA LYS A 275 -20.38 19.26 11.42
C LYS A 275 -19.82 19.89 10.14
N TYR A 276 -18.79 19.30 9.53
CA TYR A 276 -18.07 19.90 8.40
C TYR A 276 -18.22 19.12 7.09
N LYS A 277 -18.81 17.91 7.10
CA LYS A 277 -18.95 17.04 5.91
C LYS A 277 -19.60 17.79 4.75
N ASP A 278 -20.67 18.52 5.00
CA ASP A 278 -21.37 19.30 3.96
C ASP A 278 -20.49 20.37 3.32
N ILE A 279 -19.61 21.00 4.09
CA ILE A 279 -18.66 22.01 3.59
C ILE A 279 -17.66 21.33 2.65
N PHE A 280 -17.12 20.17 3.05
CA PHE A 280 -16.19 19.39 2.22
C PHE A 280 -16.86 18.89 0.93
N VAL A 281 -18.09 18.38 1.01
CA VAL A 281 -18.86 17.90 -0.15
C VAL A 281 -19.20 19.05 -1.11
N LYS A 282 -19.59 20.23 -0.59
CA LYS A 282 -19.83 21.41 -1.44
C LYS A 282 -18.56 21.87 -2.14
N ALA A 283 -17.42 21.89 -1.44
CA ALA A 283 -16.13 22.23 -2.04
C ALA A 283 -15.70 21.19 -3.09
N ALA A 284 -15.90 19.90 -2.80
CA ALA A 284 -15.62 18.80 -3.71
C ALA A 284 -16.39 18.94 -5.04
N LYS A 285 -17.70 19.20 -4.97
CA LYS A 285 -18.55 19.46 -6.14
C LYS A 285 -18.08 20.69 -6.92
N LYS A 286 -17.78 21.78 -6.23
CA LYS A 286 -17.35 23.05 -6.86
C LYS A 286 -16.02 22.92 -7.62
N TYR A 287 -15.11 22.09 -7.13
CA TYR A 287 -13.74 22.02 -7.64
C TYR A 287 -13.36 20.71 -8.31
N ASN A 288 -14.30 19.78 -8.44
CA ASN A 288 -14.09 18.42 -8.96
C ASN A 288 -12.91 17.72 -8.26
N PHE A 289 -13.00 17.61 -6.93
CA PHE A 289 -11.97 17.04 -6.07
C PHE A 289 -12.60 16.11 -5.02
N PRO A 290 -11.99 14.98 -4.62
CA PRO A 290 -12.61 14.06 -3.65
C PRO A 290 -12.84 14.73 -2.29
N TRP A 291 -14.05 14.65 -1.75
CA TRP A 291 -14.41 15.30 -0.49
C TRP A 291 -13.63 14.69 0.68
N GLU A 292 -13.36 13.39 0.61
CA GLU A 292 -12.59 12.61 1.57
C GLU A 292 -11.14 13.13 1.63
N LEU A 293 -10.57 13.53 0.48
CA LEU A 293 -9.22 14.09 0.43
C LEU A 293 -9.19 15.50 1.03
N ILE A 294 -10.21 16.33 0.78
CA ILE A 294 -10.34 17.64 1.42
C ILE A 294 -10.45 17.49 2.94
N ALA A 295 -11.30 16.56 3.39
CA ALA A 295 -11.49 16.26 4.80
C ALA A 295 -10.20 15.74 5.45
N ALA A 296 -9.45 14.86 4.78
CA ALA A 296 -8.17 14.34 5.24
C ALA A 296 -7.10 15.43 5.38
N VAL A 297 -7.02 16.35 4.42
CA VAL A 297 -6.14 17.53 4.51
C VAL A 297 -6.54 18.39 5.70
N SER A 298 -7.82 18.72 5.83
CA SER A 298 -8.32 19.54 6.95
C SER A 298 -8.07 18.87 8.31
N TYR A 299 -8.18 17.55 8.40
CA TYR A 299 -7.86 16.82 9.62
C TYR A 299 -6.37 16.91 9.96
N GLN A 300 -5.50 16.71 8.97
CA GLN A 300 -4.06 16.86 9.16
C GLN A 300 -3.67 18.28 9.62
N GLU A 301 -4.39 19.29 9.13
CA GLU A 301 -4.11 20.68 9.47
C GLU A 301 -4.60 21.08 10.85
N SER A 302 -5.85 20.78 11.20
CA SER A 302 -6.46 21.30 12.43
C SER A 302 -7.18 20.26 13.28
N HIS A 303 -7.19 19.00 12.86
CA HIS A 303 -8.04 17.96 13.44
C HIS A 303 -9.53 18.37 13.48
N TRP A 304 -9.95 19.06 12.42
CA TRP A 304 -11.27 19.68 12.27
C TRP A 304 -11.66 20.65 13.40
N ASP A 305 -10.66 21.32 13.98
CA ASP A 305 -10.87 22.47 14.87
C ASP A 305 -10.86 23.77 14.05
N GLU A 306 -12.01 24.44 13.94
CA GLU A 306 -12.15 25.71 13.23
C GLU A 306 -11.43 26.88 13.92
N ARG A 307 -11.14 26.74 15.21
CA ARG A 307 -10.46 27.75 16.03
C ARG A 307 -8.97 27.47 16.18
N ALA A 308 -8.44 26.43 15.51
CA ALA A 308 -7.05 26.06 15.63
C ALA A 308 -6.11 27.22 15.26
N VAL A 309 -5.08 27.41 16.08
CA VAL A 309 -4.05 28.43 15.90
C VAL A 309 -2.69 27.79 16.15
N SER A 310 -1.75 27.93 15.21
CA SER A 310 -0.38 27.51 15.43
C SER A 310 0.47 28.63 16.09
N PRO A 311 1.60 28.28 16.73
CA PRO A 311 2.61 29.26 17.16
C PRO A 311 3.16 30.11 16.01
N THR A 312 3.14 29.60 14.78
CA THR A 312 3.57 30.29 13.56
C THR A 312 2.48 31.17 12.92
N GLY A 313 1.29 31.23 13.54
CA GLY A 313 0.21 32.14 13.15
C GLY A 313 -0.70 31.66 12.02
N VAL A 314 -0.59 30.40 11.58
CA VAL A 314 -1.61 29.78 10.72
C VAL A 314 -2.88 29.48 11.52
N ARG A 315 -4.05 29.53 10.86
CA ARG A 315 -5.35 29.43 11.55
C ARG A 315 -6.42 28.72 10.72
N GLY A 316 -7.39 28.14 11.43
CA GLY A 316 -8.63 27.58 10.87
C GLY A 316 -8.49 26.17 10.31
N LEU A 317 -9.59 25.66 9.76
CA LEU A 317 -9.72 24.27 9.28
C LEU A 317 -8.62 23.82 8.29
N MET A 318 -8.14 24.72 7.43
CA MET A 318 -7.09 24.42 6.46
C MET A 318 -5.73 25.08 6.80
N MET A 319 -5.59 25.60 8.03
CA MET A 319 -4.37 26.25 8.53
C MET A 319 -3.71 27.22 7.55
N LEU A 320 -4.49 28.17 7.04
CA LEU A 320 -3.99 29.14 6.07
C LEU A 320 -3.10 30.18 6.74
N THR A 321 -2.01 30.58 6.07
CA THR A 321 -1.25 31.79 6.46
C THR A 321 -2.06 33.06 6.18
N ARG A 322 -1.70 34.19 6.80
CA ARG A 322 -2.32 35.50 6.46
C ARG A 322 -2.12 35.85 4.98
N LYS A 323 -0.94 35.54 4.42
CA LYS A 323 -0.61 35.80 3.01
C LYS A 323 -1.51 34.98 2.09
N THR A 324 -1.65 33.68 2.37
CA THR A 324 -2.51 32.77 1.59
C THR A 324 -3.97 33.20 1.68
N ALA A 325 -4.46 33.54 2.87
CA ALA A 325 -5.83 34.00 3.06
C ALA A 325 -6.14 35.30 2.29
N ARG A 326 -5.21 36.26 2.28
CA ARG A 326 -5.34 37.49 1.47
C ARG A 326 -5.34 37.17 -0.03
N LEU A 327 -4.45 36.28 -0.47
CA LEU A 327 -4.37 35.86 -1.87
C LEU A 327 -5.66 35.16 -2.33
N MET A 328 -6.24 34.33 -1.47
CA MET A 328 -7.48 33.60 -1.76
C MET A 328 -8.74 34.44 -1.48
N LYS A 329 -8.61 35.60 -0.83
CA LYS A 329 -9.68 36.50 -0.41
C LYS A 329 -10.67 35.83 0.56
N VAL A 330 -10.14 35.18 1.59
CA VAL A 330 -10.91 34.39 2.57
C VAL A 330 -10.65 34.81 4.01
N ASN A 331 -11.64 34.67 4.87
CA ASN A 331 -11.50 34.71 6.32
C ASN A 331 -11.17 33.30 6.84
N ARG A 332 -10.00 33.15 7.46
CA ARG A 332 -9.47 31.87 7.92
C ARG A 332 -10.28 31.20 9.03
N LEU A 333 -11.03 31.99 9.81
CA LEU A 333 -11.82 31.50 10.94
C LEU A 333 -13.27 31.15 10.57
N VAL A 334 -13.69 31.43 9.34
CA VAL A 334 -14.98 30.99 8.80
C VAL A 334 -14.75 29.63 8.13
N PRO A 335 -15.33 28.53 8.64
CA PRO A 335 -15.09 27.17 8.14
C PRO A 335 -15.17 27.04 6.61
N GLU A 336 -16.24 27.54 6.00
CA GLU A 336 -16.49 27.47 4.57
C GLU A 336 -15.42 28.21 3.76
N GLN A 337 -15.03 29.40 4.23
CA GLN A 337 -14.01 30.20 3.57
C GLN A 337 -12.60 29.62 3.78
N SER A 338 -12.34 29.01 4.93
CA SER A 338 -11.10 28.29 5.21
C SER A 338 -10.93 27.10 4.27
N VAL A 339 -11.97 26.28 4.11
CA VAL A 339 -12.00 25.14 3.18
C VAL A 339 -11.90 25.61 1.72
N ASP A 340 -12.72 26.57 1.29
CA ASP A 340 -12.67 27.11 -0.08
C ASP A 340 -11.28 27.66 -0.43
N GLY A 341 -10.69 28.46 0.47
CA GLY A 341 -9.37 29.02 0.29
C GLY A 341 -8.26 27.97 0.27
N GLY A 342 -8.35 26.96 1.15
CA GLY A 342 -7.38 25.85 1.19
C GLY A 342 -7.40 25.01 -0.07
N VAL A 343 -8.59 24.62 -0.54
CA VAL A 343 -8.75 23.84 -1.78
C VAL A 343 -8.26 24.64 -2.99
N ARG A 344 -8.64 25.93 -3.12
CA ARG A 344 -8.14 26.79 -4.21
C ARG A 344 -6.63 26.96 -4.16
N TYR A 345 -6.05 27.08 -2.97
CA TYR A 345 -4.60 27.18 -2.82
C TYR A 345 -3.91 25.86 -3.24
N LEU A 346 -4.40 24.71 -2.79
CA LEU A 346 -3.90 23.40 -3.20
C LEU A 346 -3.98 23.23 -4.73
N LEU A 347 -5.11 23.58 -5.35
CA LEU A 347 -5.28 23.53 -6.80
C LEU A 347 -4.36 24.50 -7.53
N SER A 348 -4.05 25.66 -6.94
CA SER A 348 -3.07 26.59 -7.51
C SER A 348 -1.67 25.99 -7.53
N LEU A 349 -1.27 25.28 -6.47
CA LEU A 349 0.00 24.57 -6.41
C LEU A 349 0.02 23.44 -7.43
N HIS A 350 -1.06 22.64 -7.47
CA HIS A 350 -1.25 21.59 -8.46
C HIS A 350 -1.13 22.10 -9.88
N LYS A 351 -1.82 23.18 -10.24
CA LYS A 351 -1.74 23.80 -11.58
C LYS A 351 -0.33 24.29 -11.91
N THR A 352 0.41 24.80 -10.93
CA THR A 352 1.75 25.38 -11.14
C THR A 352 2.82 24.30 -11.36
N LEU A 353 2.59 23.06 -10.90
CA LEU A 353 3.52 21.96 -11.15
C LEU A 353 3.69 21.69 -12.66
N PRO A 354 4.90 21.38 -13.14
CA PRO A 354 5.14 20.95 -14.52
C PRO A 354 4.21 19.82 -14.96
N LYS A 355 3.72 19.89 -16.20
CA LYS A 355 2.80 18.90 -16.81
C LYS A 355 3.40 17.49 -16.94
N SER A 356 4.71 17.35 -16.73
CA SER A 356 5.43 16.07 -16.69
C SER A 356 5.10 15.25 -15.45
N ILE A 357 4.68 15.88 -14.35
CA ILE A 357 4.17 15.17 -13.17
C ILE A 357 2.71 14.80 -13.45
N LYS A 358 2.45 13.50 -13.58
CA LYS A 358 1.12 12.92 -13.84
C LYS A 358 0.42 12.52 -12.55
N GLU A 359 -0.89 12.30 -12.61
CA GLU A 359 -1.60 11.65 -11.50
C GLU A 359 -1.18 10.18 -11.39
N PRO A 360 -1.15 9.61 -10.17
CA PRO A 360 -1.54 10.21 -8.89
C PRO A 360 -0.44 11.05 -8.21
N ASP A 361 0.80 11.01 -8.70
CA ASP A 361 1.97 11.70 -8.11
C ASP A 361 1.78 13.21 -8.01
N ARG A 362 1.10 13.81 -8.98
CA ARG A 362 0.82 15.24 -9.02
C ARG A 362 0.05 15.70 -7.80
N THR A 363 -0.94 14.94 -7.36
CA THR A 363 -1.67 15.22 -6.11
C THR A 363 -0.74 15.16 -4.90
N TRP A 364 0.10 14.13 -4.79
CA TRP A 364 1.03 13.96 -3.66
C TRP A 364 2.11 15.04 -3.61
N VAL A 365 2.67 15.41 -4.76
CA VAL A 365 3.64 16.50 -4.88
C VAL A 365 2.99 17.85 -4.56
N SER A 366 1.71 18.04 -4.90
CA SER A 366 0.96 19.27 -4.56
C SER A 366 0.74 19.39 -3.05
N LEU A 367 0.43 18.29 -2.38
CA LEU A 367 0.30 18.25 -0.92
C LEU A 367 1.65 18.48 -0.21
N ALA A 368 2.74 17.92 -0.75
CA ALA A 368 4.07 18.25 -0.26
C ALA A 368 4.37 19.76 -0.45
N ALA A 369 4.03 20.33 -1.61
CA ALA A 369 4.15 21.76 -1.88
C ALA A 369 3.29 22.63 -0.95
N TYR A 370 2.13 22.13 -0.53
CA TYR A 370 1.26 22.82 0.44
C TYR A 370 1.95 22.97 1.79
N ASN A 371 2.65 21.91 2.22
CA ASN A 371 3.36 21.87 3.50
C ASN A 371 4.71 22.61 3.49
N VAL A 372 5.59 22.29 2.52
CA VAL A 372 6.97 22.79 2.49
C VAL A 372 7.15 23.98 1.55
N GLY A 373 6.18 24.28 0.68
CA GLY A 373 6.27 25.33 -0.32
C GLY A 373 6.83 24.86 -1.65
N LEU A 374 6.33 25.46 -2.73
CA LEU A 374 6.63 25.07 -4.11
C LEU A 374 8.11 25.24 -4.49
N GLY A 375 8.80 26.24 -3.92
CA GLY A 375 10.22 26.48 -4.18
C GLY A 375 11.08 25.26 -3.83
N HIS A 376 10.85 24.67 -2.66
CA HIS A 376 11.58 23.49 -2.21
C HIS A 376 11.23 22.22 -3.02
N ILE A 377 10.01 22.14 -3.57
CA ILE A 377 9.68 21.10 -4.56
C ILE A 377 10.50 21.25 -5.84
N PHE A 378 10.77 22.48 -6.29
CA PHE A 378 11.66 22.67 -7.45
C PHE A 378 13.11 22.37 -7.14
N ASP A 379 13.58 22.66 -5.92
CA ASP A 379 14.93 22.32 -5.49
C ASP A 379 15.16 20.81 -5.38
N VAL A 380 14.25 20.05 -4.76
CA VAL A 380 14.38 18.58 -4.67
C VAL A 380 14.35 17.95 -6.06
N ARG A 381 13.53 18.47 -6.99
CA ARG A 381 13.50 17.99 -8.37
C ARG A 381 14.78 18.32 -9.14
N ARG A 382 15.47 19.41 -8.81
CA ARG A 382 16.78 19.71 -9.37
C ARG A 382 17.82 18.72 -8.85
N LEU A 383 17.79 18.45 -7.55
CA LEU A 383 18.67 17.48 -6.91
C LEU A 383 18.51 16.08 -7.54
N ILE A 384 17.28 15.61 -7.74
CA ILE A 384 17.01 14.33 -8.40
C ILE A 384 17.61 14.28 -9.81
N ARG A 385 17.45 15.34 -10.62
CA ARG A 385 18.05 15.42 -11.96
C ARG A 385 19.57 15.37 -11.93
N GLN A 386 20.20 16.05 -10.97
CA GLN A 386 21.66 16.01 -10.80
C GLN A 386 22.14 14.61 -10.44
N SER A 387 21.34 13.87 -9.68
CA SER A 387 21.57 12.46 -9.37
C SER A 387 21.12 11.48 -10.47
N ARG A 388 20.70 11.98 -11.65
CA ARG A 388 20.17 11.18 -12.78
C ARG A 388 18.95 10.32 -12.45
N GLY A 389 18.17 10.68 -11.43
CA GLY A 389 16.90 10.01 -11.07
C GLY A 389 15.68 10.59 -11.79
N GLU A 390 14.49 10.04 -11.51
CA GLU A 390 13.22 10.46 -12.12
C GLU A 390 12.54 11.61 -11.32
N PRO A 391 12.63 12.87 -11.75
CA PRO A 391 12.20 14.02 -10.95
C PRO A 391 10.68 14.24 -10.98
N ASN A 392 9.90 13.39 -11.65
CA ASN A 392 8.45 13.52 -11.74
C ASN A 392 7.70 12.47 -10.90
N SER A 393 8.40 11.51 -10.29
CA SER A 393 7.81 10.53 -9.39
C SER A 393 7.78 11.05 -7.94
N TRP A 394 6.63 10.87 -7.27
CA TRP A 394 6.50 11.10 -5.84
C TRP A 394 7.43 10.21 -5.03
N LYS A 395 7.73 8.99 -5.49
CA LYS A 395 8.67 8.07 -4.82
C LYS A 395 10.07 8.70 -4.70
N GLU A 396 10.59 9.21 -5.80
CA GLU A 396 11.88 9.90 -5.87
C GLU A 396 11.84 11.21 -5.06
N ILE A 397 10.78 12.02 -5.23
CA ILE A 397 10.61 13.27 -4.48
C ILE A 397 10.56 13.01 -2.97
N LYS A 398 9.80 12.01 -2.51
CA LYS A 398 9.72 11.54 -1.12
C LYS A 398 11.09 11.15 -0.59
N PHE A 399 11.88 10.41 -1.37
CA PHE A 399 13.22 9.95 -0.99
C PHE A 399 14.22 11.11 -0.85
N TYR A 400 14.22 12.05 -1.81
CA TYR A 400 15.17 13.16 -1.83
C TYR A 400 14.79 14.35 -0.96
N LEU A 401 13.50 14.51 -0.59
CA LEU A 401 13.03 15.62 0.23
C LEU A 401 13.83 15.78 1.55
N PRO A 402 14.08 14.73 2.35
CA PRO A 402 14.89 14.84 3.57
C PRO A 402 16.31 15.40 3.36
N TYR A 403 16.89 15.26 2.17
CA TYR A 403 18.22 15.79 1.86
C TYR A 403 18.25 17.32 1.83
N LEU A 404 17.11 17.99 1.66
CA LEU A 404 17.01 19.46 1.78
C LEU A 404 17.36 19.99 3.18
N SER A 405 17.44 19.10 4.19
CA SER A 405 17.88 19.46 5.54
C SER A 405 19.40 19.37 5.72
N LYS A 406 20.12 18.75 4.78
CA LYS A 406 21.55 18.49 4.89
C LYS A 406 22.33 19.70 4.39
N GLU A 407 23.19 20.25 5.24
CA GLU A 407 23.96 21.46 4.96
C GLU A 407 24.80 21.40 3.68
N LYS A 408 25.47 20.27 3.45
CA LYS A 408 26.22 20.01 2.20
C LYS A 408 25.35 20.08 0.94
N VAL A 409 24.04 19.85 1.09
CA VAL A 409 23.07 19.87 -0.01
C VAL A 409 22.46 21.27 -0.12
N TYR A 410 21.83 21.79 0.93
CA TYR A 410 21.00 22.99 0.82
C TYR A 410 21.77 24.28 0.52
N ARG A 411 23.07 24.36 0.85
CA ARG A 411 23.91 25.53 0.51
C ARG A 411 23.99 25.77 -1.00
N ASN A 412 23.76 24.74 -1.81
CA ASN A 412 23.80 24.79 -3.28
C ASN A 412 22.41 24.86 -3.93
N LEU A 413 21.34 24.99 -3.13
CA LEU A 413 19.95 25.03 -3.59
C LEU A 413 19.41 26.47 -3.61
N LYS A 414 18.50 26.78 -4.54
CA LYS A 414 18.02 28.16 -4.76
C LYS A 414 17.22 28.69 -3.56
N TYR A 415 16.38 27.83 -2.98
CA TYR A 415 15.52 28.16 -1.86
C TYR A 415 16.10 27.70 -0.51
N GLY A 416 17.27 27.06 -0.52
CA GLY A 416 18.04 26.75 0.67
C GLY A 416 17.42 25.67 1.56
N TYR A 417 17.65 25.79 2.86
CA TYR A 417 17.27 24.79 3.86
C TYR A 417 15.76 24.56 3.91
N ALA A 418 15.36 23.30 4.02
CA ALA A 418 14.01 22.91 4.41
C ALA A 418 14.01 21.69 5.33
N ARG A 419 13.01 21.62 6.21
CA ARG A 419 12.70 20.41 7.00
C ARG A 419 12.01 19.37 6.11
N GLY A 420 12.71 18.83 5.13
CA GLY A 420 12.12 17.97 4.09
C GLY A 420 11.55 16.64 4.58
N TYR A 421 11.78 16.24 5.83
CA TYR A 421 11.09 15.10 6.43
C TYR A 421 9.63 15.42 6.81
N GLU A 422 9.28 16.68 7.08
CA GLU A 422 7.91 17.11 7.40
C GLU A 422 6.92 16.90 6.25
N PRO A 423 7.17 17.35 5.01
CA PRO A 423 6.23 17.11 3.89
C PRO A 423 6.05 15.63 3.58
N VAL A 424 7.08 14.80 3.77
CA VAL A 424 6.97 13.34 3.63
C VAL A 424 6.00 12.76 4.65
N LYS A 425 6.13 13.16 5.92
CA LYS A 425 5.21 12.75 6.99
C LYS A 425 3.80 13.26 6.70
N TYR A 426 3.67 14.52 6.34
CA TYR A 426 2.41 15.19 6.04
C TYR A 426 1.61 14.47 4.94
N VAL A 427 2.23 14.23 3.77
CA VAL A 427 1.57 13.53 2.65
C VAL A 427 1.18 12.11 3.05
N ARG A 428 2.05 11.39 3.75
CA ARG A 428 1.75 10.05 4.23
C ARG A 428 0.53 10.03 5.16
N ARG A 429 0.45 10.96 6.11
CA ARG A 429 -0.69 11.09 7.03
C ARG A 429 -2.01 11.33 6.31
N ILE A 430 -2.01 12.28 5.38
CA ILE A 430 -3.19 12.60 4.59
C ILE A 430 -3.64 11.41 3.77
N ARG A 431 -2.72 10.66 3.16
CA ARG A 431 -3.06 9.43 2.46
C ARG A 431 -3.73 8.40 3.38
N THR A 432 -3.21 8.21 4.59
CA THR A 432 -3.83 7.32 5.59
C THR A 432 -5.26 7.77 5.94
N TYR A 433 -5.46 9.05 6.27
CA TYR A 433 -6.79 9.58 6.60
C TYR A 433 -7.76 9.50 5.41
N TYR A 434 -7.28 9.79 4.21
CA TYR A 434 -8.05 9.72 2.98
C TYR A 434 -8.57 8.31 2.70
N GLU A 435 -7.72 7.29 2.83
CA GLU A 435 -8.13 5.89 2.63
C GLU A 435 -9.14 5.43 3.69
N ILE A 436 -8.96 5.82 4.96
CA ILE A 436 -9.95 5.49 6.02
C ILE A 436 -11.31 6.10 5.70
N LEU A 437 -11.36 7.39 5.34
CA LEU A 437 -12.60 8.08 4.98
C LEU A 437 -13.25 7.49 3.74
N LYS A 438 -12.44 7.13 2.74
CA LYS A 438 -12.90 6.47 1.50
C LYS A 438 -13.58 5.14 1.80
N ASN A 439 -13.00 4.31 2.68
CA ASN A 439 -13.56 3.02 3.05
C ASN A 439 -14.83 3.11 3.89
N LEU A 440 -14.94 4.13 4.76
CA LEU A 440 -16.15 4.36 5.56
C LEU A 440 -17.36 4.77 4.69
N ASP A 441 -17.14 5.59 3.66
CA ASP A 441 -18.20 5.99 2.73
C ASP A 441 -18.68 4.78 1.90
N ASN A 442 -17.78 3.87 1.54
CA ASN A 442 -18.14 2.62 0.85
C ASN A 442 -19.04 1.74 1.71
N LYS A 443 -18.63 1.42 2.96
CA LYS A 443 -19.43 0.57 3.87
C LYS A 443 -20.83 1.11 4.14
N LYS A 444 -21.01 2.44 4.12
CA LYS A 444 -22.32 3.06 4.31
C LYS A 444 -23.22 2.90 3.08
N THR A 445 -22.62 2.95 1.89
CA THR A 445 -23.34 2.79 0.62
C THR A 445 -23.85 1.35 0.49
N ASP A 446 -23.04 0.36 0.87
CA ASP A 446 -23.41 -1.06 0.87
C ASP A 446 -24.58 -1.35 1.84
N LEU A 447 -24.56 -0.75 3.04
CA LEU A 447 -25.65 -0.90 4.04
C LEU A 447 -26.95 -0.20 3.63
N ASP A 448 -26.87 0.91 2.91
CA ASP A 448 -28.04 1.62 2.41
C ASP A 448 -28.70 0.87 1.23
N GLU A 449 -27.93 0.12 0.42
CA GLU A 449 -28.46 -0.73 -0.66
C GLU A 449 -29.10 -2.04 -0.16
N ASP A 450 -28.54 -2.65 0.89
CA ASP A 450 -29.11 -3.87 1.52
C ASP A 450 -30.40 -3.58 2.31
N SER A 451 -30.65 -2.32 2.71
CA SER A 451 -31.86 -1.93 3.44
C SER A 451 -33.07 -1.59 2.55
N VAL A 452 -32.87 -1.59 1.22
CA VAL A 452 -33.88 -1.25 0.21
C VAL A 452 -34.37 -2.47 -0.57
N ASN A 453 -33.82 -3.67 -0.30
CA ASN A 453 -34.24 -4.94 -0.92
C ASN A 453 -35.08 -5.83 0.00
#